data_AF-A6JFX1-F1
#
_entry.id   AF-A6JFX1-F1
#
_cell.length_a   1.000
_cell.length_b   1.000
_cell.length_c   1.000
_cell.angle_alpha   90.00
_cell.angle_beta   90.00
_cell.angle_gamma   90.00
#
_symmetry.space_group_name_H-M   'P 1'
#
loop_
_entity.id
_entity.type
_entity.pdbx_description
1 polymer ?
#
loop_
_entity_poly.entity_id
_entity_poly.type
_entity_poly.pdbx_seq_one_letter_code
_entity_poly.pdbx_strand_id
1 'polypeptide(L)'
;MADEATRRVVSEIPVLKTNAGPRDRELWVQRLKEEYQSLIRYVENNKNADNDWFRLESNKEGTRWFGKCWYIHDFLKYEFDIEFEIPITYPTTAPEIAVPELDGKTAKMYSWVLGWQWKSLI
;
A
#
# COMPACT_ATOMS: atom_id res chain seq x y z
N MET A 1 9.65 8.81 18.72
CA MET A 1 9.19 7.47 19.11
C MET A 1 7.78 7.32 18.57
N ALA A 2 7.42 6.19 17.95
CA ALA A 2 6.03 5.95 17.54
C ALA A 2 5.15 5.91 18.79
N ASP A 3 3.96 6.50 18.73
CA ASP A 3 3.02 6.54 19.83
C ASP A 3 2.51 5.12 20.18
N GLU A 4 2.08 4.95 21.43
CA GLU A 4 1.68 3.64 21.96
C GLU A 4 0.44 3.09 21.26
N ALA A 5 -0.47 3.95 20.82
CA ALA A 5 -1.67 3.55 20.09
C ALA A 5 -1.29 2.94 18.72
N THR A 6 -0.41 3.60 17.97
CA THR A 6 0.13 3.08 16.70
C THR A 6 0.83 1.74 16.89
N ARG A 7 1.61 1.57 17.98
CA ARG A 7 2.26 0.27 18.28
C ARG A 7 1.27 -0.85 18.54
N ARG A 8 0.17 -0.57 19.26
CA ARG A 8 -0.87 -1.57 19.55
C ARG A 8 -1.56 -2.01 18.25
N VAL A 9 -1.97 -1.07 17.41
CA VAL A 9 -2.60 -1.38 16.12
C VAL A 9 -1.68 -2.24 15.25
N VAL A 10 -0.40 -1.87 15.14
CA VAL A 10 0.58 -2.64 14.34
C VAL A 10 0.83 -4.03 14.93
N SER A 11 0.73 -4.21 16.25
CA SER A 11 0.94 -5.51 16.89
C SER A 11 -0.17 -6.53 16.62
N GLU A 12 -1.36 -6.06 16.21
CA GLU A 12 -2.49 -6.93 15.85
C GLU A 12 -2.42 -7.42 14.40
N ILE A 13 -1.54 -6.83 13.58
CA ILE A 13 -1.37 -7.21 12.18
C ILE A 13 -0.55 -8.52 12.13
N PRO A 14 -1.05 -9.57 11.46
CA PRO A 14 -0.31 -10.82 11.31
C PRO A 14 1.07 -10.57 10.67
N VAL A 15 2.12 -11.07 11.32
CA VAL A 15 3.49 -11.01 10.77
C VAL A 15 3.68 -12.09 9.71
N LEU A 16 4.32 -11.68 8.61
CA LEU A 16 4.62 -12.52 7.48
C LEU A 16 5.92 -13.29 7.72
N LYS A 17 5.99 -14.54 7.24
CA LYS A 17 7.11 -15.44 7.47
C LYS A 17 7.96 -15.64 6.22
N THR A 18 7.31 -15.61 5.06
CA THR A 18 7.97 -15.97 3.80
C THR A 18 8.74 -14.78 3.24
N ASN A 19 10.08 -14.78 3.30
CA ASN A 19 10.91 -13.74 2.68
C ASN A 19 11.14 -14.06 1.19
N ALA A 20 10.16 -13.73 0.35
CA ALA A 20 10.19 -14.01 -1.09
C ALA A 20 9.68 -12.80 -1.89
N GLY A 21 10.32 -12.53 -3.01
CA GLY A 21 9.94 -11.47 -3.94
C GLY A 21 9.23 -12.01 -5.19
N PRO A 22 8.83 -11.12 -6.12
CA PRO A 22 8.12 -11.50 -7.35
C PRO A 22 8.84 -12.53 -8.24
N ARG A 23 10.17 -12.69 -8.08
CA ARG A 23 10.98 -13.65 -8.85
C ARG A 23 10.89 -15.09 -8.33
N ASP A 24 10.49 -15.28 -7.08
CA ASP A 24 10.56 -16.57 -6.39
C ASP A 24 9.34 -17.48 -6.66
N ARG A 25 8.51 -17.13 -7.67
CA ARG A 25 7.38 -17.89 -8.22
C ARG A 25 6.46 -18.52 -7.17
N GLU A 26 6.69 -19.78 -6.80
CA GLU A 26 5.83 -20.50 -5.84
C GLU A 26 5.89 -19.89 -4.43
N LEU A 27 7.08 -19.45 -4.00
CA LEU A 27 7.25 -18.76 -2.72
C LEU A 27 6.58 -17.39 -2.75
N TRP A 28 6.53 -16.73 -3.91
CA TRP A 28 5.79 -15.48 -4.09
C TRP A 28 4.29 -15.67 -3.91
N VAL A 29 3.73 -16.76 -4.45
CA VAL A 29 2.30 -17.08 -4.26
C VAL A 29 1.99 -17.36 -2.79
N GLN A 30 2.89 -18.01 -2.05
CA GLN A 30 2.74 -18.20 -0.60
C GLN A 30 2.79 -16.86 0.14
N ARG A 31 3.77 -16.01 -0.18
CA ARG A 31 3.88 -14.67 0.39
C ARG A 31 2.65 -13.81 0.10
N LEU A 32 2.14 -13.81 -1.13
CA LEU A 32 0.92 -13.08 -1.49
C LEU A 32 -0.28 -13.52 -0.66
N LYS A 33 -0.44 -14.82 -0.38
CA LYS A 33 -1.50 -15.30 0.51
C LYS A 33 -1.36 -14.73 1.93
N GLU A 34 -0.14 -14.67 2.46
CA GLU A 34 0.14 -14.06 3.76
C GLU A 34 -0.16 -12.54 3.76
N GLU A 35 0.20 -11.83 2.68
CA GLU A 35 -0.09 -10.40 2.50
C GLU A 35 -1.60 -10.14 2.47
N TYR A 36 -2.36 -10.91 1.68
CA TYR A 36 -3.82 -10.77 1.64
C TYR A 36 -4.46 -11.06 3.00
N GLN A 37 -4.03 -12.11 3.70
CA GLN A 37 -4.56 -12.41 5.04
C GLN A 37 -4.29 -11.26 6.01
N SER A 38 -3.09 -10.68 5.96
CA SER A 38 -2.69 -9.55 6.81
C SER A 38 -3.50 -8.29 6.49
N LEU A 39 -3.70 -7.99 5.20
CA LEU A 39 -4.52 -6.87 4.74
C LEU A 39 -6.00 -7.04 5.12
N ILE A 40 -6.58 -8.22 4.89
CA ILE A 40 -7.97 -8.51 5.26
C ILE A 40 -8.17 -8.35 6.77
N ARG A 41 -7.25 -8.88 7.58
CA ARG A 41 -7.30 -8.75 9.03
C ARG A 41 -7.20 -7.30 9.48
N TYR A 42 -6.32 -6.52 8.85
CA TYR A 42 -6.17 -5.11 9.18
C TYR A 42 -7.43 -4.30 8.82
N VAL A 43 -8.04 -4.56 7.66
CA VAL A 43 -9.31 -3.93 7.25
C VAL A 43 -10.45 -4.34 8.20
N GLU A 44 -10.51 -5.61 8.63
CA GLU A 44 -11.49 -6.08 9.60
C GLU A 44 -11.35 -5.34 10.95
N ASN A 45 -10.13 -5.23 11.48
CA ASN A 45 -9.87 -4.49 12.72
C ASN A 45 -10.25 -3.01 12.59
N ASN A 46 -9.91 -2.39 11.45
CA ASN A 46 -10.26 -1.00 11.17
C ASN A 46 -11.79 -0.79 11.11
N LYS A 47 -12.53 -1.71 10.49
CA LYS A 47 -14.00 -1.67 10.45
C LYS A 47 -14.62 -1.86 11.84
N ASN A 48 -14.07 -2.75 12.65
CA ASN A 48 -14.52 -2.93 14.03
C ASN A 48 -14.26 -1.70 14.91
N ALA A 49 -13.24 -0.91 14.57
CA ALA A 49 -12.92 0.36 15.20
C ALA A 49 -13.61 1.58 14.55
N ASP A 50 -14.51 1.36 13.58
CA ASP A 50 -15.18 2.41 12.79
C ASP A 50 -14.21 3.40 12.10
N ASN A 51 -13.04 2.91 11.71
CA ASN A 51 -11.97 3.67 11.09
C ASN A 51 -11.46 3.00 9.80
N ASP A 52 -12.40 2.59 8.93
CA ASP A 52 -12.06 2.10 7.60
C ASP A 52 -11.52 3.27 6.76
N TRP A 53 -10.29 3.16 6.23
CA TRP A 53 -9.58 4.28 5.60
C TRP A 53 -8.95 3.94 4.24
N PHE A 54 -9.00 2.68 3.80
CA PHE A 54 -8.45 2.30 2.49
C PHE A 54 -9.07 1.03 1.92
N ARG A 55 -8.97 0.90 0.60
CA ARG A 55 -9.24 -0.33 -0.14
C ARG A 55 -8.16 -0.52 -1.20
N LEU A 56 -7.56 -1.70 -1.22
CA LEU A 56 -6.51 -2.07 -2.16
C LEU A 56 -6.89 -3.34 -2.91
N GLU A 57 -6.59 -3.33 -4.20
CA GLU A 57 -6.73 -4.47 -5.11
C GLU A 57 -5.40 -4.64 -5.85
N SER A 58 -5.15 -5.84 -6.37
CA SER A 58 -3.94 -6.11 -7.14
C SER A 58 -4.26 -6.81 -8.45
N ASN A 59 -3.29 -6.82 -9.35
CA ASN A 59 -3.33 -7.69 -10.51
C ASN A 59 -3.22 -9.18 -10.10
N LYS A 60 -3.50 -10.08 -11.05
CA LYS A 60 -3.43 -11.55 -10.85
C LYS A 60 -2.05 -12.04 -10.38
N GLU A 61 -1.01 -11.29 -10.68
CA GLU A 61 0.38 -11.62 -10.34
C GLU A 61 0.83 -11.01 -9.00
N GLY A 62 0.01 -10.12 -8.40
CA GLY A 62 0.32 -9.38 -7.18
C GLY A 62 1.49 -8.39 -7.29
N THR A 63 1.91 -8.06 -8.50
CA THR A 63 3.04 -7.16 -8.78
C THR A 63 2.63 -5.69 -8.90
N ARG A 64 1.37 -5.44 -9.22
CA ARG A 64 0.79 -4.09 -9.29
C ARG A 64 -0.41 -4.00 -8.38
N TRP A 65 -0.42 -2.96 -7.57
CA TRP A 65 -1.48 -2.67 -6.61
C TRP A 65 -2.07 -1.31 -6.91
N PHE A 66 -3.39 -1.23 -6.84
CA PHE A 66 -4.15 -0.02 -7.09
C PHE A 66 -5.35 -0.01 -6.16
N GLY A 67 -5.79 1.19 -5.81
CA GLY A 67 -6.91 1.33 -4.91
C GLY A 67 -7.19 2.77 -4.55
N LYS A 68 -7.90 2.94 -3.44
CA LYS A 68 -8.30 4.23 -2.93
C LYS A 68 -8.05 4.29 -1.44
N CYS A 69 -7.52 5.39 -0.94
CA CYS A 69 -7.54 5.70 0.47
C CYS A 69 -8.42 6.93 0.71
N TRP A 70 -8.96 7.05 1.91
CA TRP A 70 -9.70 8.23 2.31
C TRP A 70 -9.36 8.65 3.72
N TYR A 71 -9.44 9.94 3.95
CA TYR A 71 -9.15 10.57 5.23
C TYR A 71 -10.30 11.50 5.60
N ILE A 72 -10.76 11.39 6.86
CA ILE A 72 -11.82 12.25 7.38
C ILE A 72 -11.17 13.33 8.24
N HIS A 73 -11.36 14.58 7.86
CA HIS A 73 -10.92 15.75 8.62
C HIS A 73 -12.05 16.77 8.67
N ASP A 74 -12.38 17.26 9.87
CA ASP A 74 -13.48 18.22 10.09
C ASP A 74 -14.81 17.81 9.42
N PHE A 75 -15.20 16.54 9.56
CA PHE A 75 -16.39 15.95 8.91
C PHE A 75 -16.40 15.97 7.38
N LEU A 76 -15.27 16.30 6.73
CA LEU A 76 -15.08 16.19 5.29
C LEU A 76 -14.30 14.91 4.96
N LYS A 77 -14.84 14.12 4.04
CA LYS A 77 -14.17 12.93 3.51
C LYS A 77 -13.34 13.33 2.29
N TYR A 78 -12.03 13.19 2.39
CA TYR A 78 -11.09 13.32 1.28
C TYR A 78 -10.78 11.93 0.75
N GLU A 79 -10.95 11.70 -0.54
CA GLU A 79 -10.64 10.43 -1.20
C GLU A 79 -9.46 10.67 -2.15
N PHE A 80 -8.53 9.72 -2.19
CA PHE A 80 -7.35 9.76 -3.04
C PHE A 80 -7.15 8.42 -3.72
N ASP A 81 -6.91 8.45 -5.02
CA ASP A 81 -6.46 7.28 -5.77
C ASP A 81 -5.00 6.98 -5.44
N ILE A 82 -4.69 5.69 -5.20
CA ILE A 82 -3.35 5.21 -4.86
C ILE A 82 -2.95 4.08 -5.79
N GLU A 83 -1.68 4.09 -6.22
CA GLU A 83 -1.10 3.04 -7.04
C GLU A 83 0.35 2.78 -6.66
N PHE A 84 0.80 1.53 -6.74
CA PHE A 84 2.19 1.17 -6.56
C PHE A 84 2.56 -0.14 -7.24
N GLU A 85 3.83 -0.26 -7.60
CA GLU A 85 4.42 -1.49 -8.12
C GLU A 85 5.31 -2.13 -7.07
N ILE A 86 5.32 -3.46 -7.00
CA ILE A 86 6.19 -4.22 -6.12
C ILE A 86 7.58 -4.31 -6.77
N PRO A 87 8.64 -3.76 -6.14
CA PRO A 87 9.98 -3.88 -6.68
C PRO A 87 10.46 -5.33 -6.60
N ILE A 88 11.41 -5.67 -7.47
CA ILE A 88 11.98 -7.02 -7.56
C ILE A 88 12.66 -7.45 -6.23
N THR A 89 13.17 -6.49 -5.46
CA THR A 89 13.85 -6.70 -4.18
C THR A 89 12.90 -6.69 -2.97
N TYR A 90 11.58 -6.63 -3.17
CA TYR A 90 10.61 -6.82 -2.10
C TYR A 90 10.75 -8.23 -1.51
N PRO A 91 10.64 -8.43 -0.18
CA PRO A 91 10.28 -7.46 0.87
C PRO A 91 11.46 -6.71 1.50
N THR A 92 12.68 -6.86 0.97
CA THR A 92 13.86 -6.14 1.48
C THR A 92 13.78 -4.64 1.19
N THR A 93 13.27 -4.27 0.02
CA THR A 93 12.96 -2.88 -0.35
C THR A 93 11.47 -2.65 -0.28
N ALA A 94 11.05 -1.61 0.45
CA ALA A 94 9.65 -1.21 0.51
C ALA A 94 9.15 -0.66 -0.85
N PRO A 95 7.88 -0.88 -1.22
CA PRO A 95 7.30 -0.32 -2.43
C PRO A 95 7.12 1.19 -2.31
N GLU A 96 7.17 1.89 -3.44
CA GLU A 96 6.92 3.32 -3.53
C GLU A 96 5.42 3.56 -3.82
N ILE A 97 4.73 4.21 -2.88
CA ILE A 97 3.30 4.51 -3.01
C ILE A 97 3.13 5.83 -3.76
N ALA A 98 2.50 5.78 -4.93
CA ALA A 98 2.15 6.97 -5.70
C ALA A 98 0.74 7.44 -5.35
N VAL A 99 0.60 8.74 -5.12
CA VAL A 99 -0.68 9.44 -4.93
C VAL A 99 -0.73 10.59 -5.94
N PRO A 100 -1.15 10.32 -7.20
CA PRO A 100 -1.03 11.29 -8.29
C PRO A 100 -1.78 12.60 -8.01
N GLU A 101 -2.88 12.56 -7.26
CA GLU A 101 -3.67 13.73 -6.92
C GLU A 101 -2.96 14.74 -6.01
N LEU A 102 -1.93 14.30 -5.29
CA LEU A 102 -1.12 15.13 -4.40
C LEU A 102 0.20 15.57 -5.05
N ASP A 103 0.51 15.11 -6.27
CA ASP A 103 1.74 15.50 -6.96
C ASP A 103 1.75 17.01 -7.23
N GLY A 104 2.86 17.66 -6.89
CA GLY A 104 3.01 19.12 -6.98
C GLY A 104 2.23 19.93 -5.95
N LYS A 105 1.36 19.32 -5.11
CA LYS A 105 0.59 20.04 -4.06
C LYS A 105 1.29 20.07 -2.70
N THR A 106 2.27 19.20 -2.47
CA THR A 106 3.00 19.11 -1.21
C THR A 106 4.50 18.96 -1.43
N ALA A 107 5.30 19.63 -0.60
CA ALA A 107 6.75 19.48 -0.60
C ALA A 107 7.23 18.12 -0.02
N LYS A 108 6.33 17.37 0.63
CA LYS A 108 6.61 16.04 1.21
C LYS A 108 6.29 14.90 0.23
N MET A 109 6.45 15.16 -1.06
CA MET A 109 6.25 14.18 -2.10
C MET A 109 7.40 14.30 -3.10
N TYR A 110 8.03 13.16 -3.40
CA TYR A 110 9.05 13.12 -4.43
C TYR A 110 8.36 13.27 -5.79
N SER A 111 8.83 14.22 -6.58
CA SER A 111 8.26 14.48 -7.90
C SER A 111 8.50 13.29 -8.80
N TRP A 112 7.41 12.72 -9.33
CA TRP A 112 7.44 11.55 -10.22
C TRP A 112 7.51 11.97 -11.71
N VAL A 113 7.93 13.20 -12.00
CA VAL A 113 7.92 13.80 -13.34
C VAL A 113 8.91 13.15 -14.33
N LEU A 114 9.83 12.28 -13.89
CA LEU A 114 10.81 11.66 -14.79
C LEU A 114 10.34 10.34 -15.45
N GLY A 115 9.24 9.72 -15.00
CA GLY A 115 8.82 8.40 -15.49
C GLY A 115 7.75 8.41 -16.59
N TRP A 116 6.74 9.28 -16.48
CA TRP A 116 5.56 9.25 -17.37
C TRP A 116 5.63 10.17 -18.60
N GLN A 117 6.38 11.28 -18.56
CA GLN A 117 6.52 12.13 -19.76
C GLN A 117 7.20 11.40 -20.94
N TRP A 118 8.01 10.36 -20.68
CA TRP A 118 8.61 9.56 -21.74
C TRP A 118 7.65 8.54 -22.38
N LYS A 119 6.58 8.13 -21.69
CA LYS A 119 5.59 7.18 -22.25
C LYS A 119 4.47 7.85 -23.03
N SER A 120 4.29 9.17 -22.89
CA SER A 120 3.30 9.92 -23.65
C SER A 120 3.86 10.59 -24.91
N LEU A 121 5.16 10.40 -25.19
CA LEU A 121 5.89 11.01 -26.32
C LEU A 121 6.52 9.98 -27.28
N ILE A 122 6.09 8.71 -27.20
CA ILE A 122 6.44 7.65 -28.17
C ILE A 122 5.16 6.99 -28.65
#